data_AF-A0A7W9HTH1-F1
#
_entry.id   AF-A0A7W9HTH1-F1
#
_cell.length_a   1.000
_cell.length_b   1.000
_cell.length_c   1.000
_cell.angle_alpha   90.00
_cell.angle_beta   90.00
_cell.angle_gamma   90.00
#
_symmetry.space_group_name_H-M   'P 1'
#
loop_
_entity.id
_entity.type
_entity.pdbx_description
1 polymer ?
#
loop_
_entity_poly.entity_id
_entity_poly.type
_entity_poly.pdbx_seq_one_letter_code
_entity_poly.pdbx_strand_id
1 'polypeptide(L)'
;MVVPITRTEVLERAATWVCVPYSQNAFHSNRYGTYRTDCSGFVSMAFGLPDVPRGGLNTVDLVVVSTPIGKDELLPADVLIDPVGDRTSRHVVLFEAWANPWRTHYLGREQCAGLGTVRRTLVYPYDGGPRGYRPYRLNHVTEPDF
;
A
#
# COMPACT_ATOMS: atom_id res chain seq x y z
N MET A 1 -6.50 3.95 20.68
CA MET A 1 -7.41 4.80 19.89
C MET A 1 -6.93 4.73 18.45
N VAL A 2 -7.80 4.38 17.50
CA VAL A 2 -7.46 4.45 16.07
C VAL A 2 -7.61 5.92 15.68
N VAL A 3 -6.51 6.54 15.26
CA VAL A 3 -6.50 7.95 14.83
C VAL A 3 -6.88 7.98 13.35
N PRO A 4 -7.93 8.71 12.95
CA PRO A 4 -8.25 8.89 11.54
C PRO A 4 -7.08 9.47 10.75
N ILE A 5 -6.93 9.06 9.50
CA ILE A 5 -5.92 9.57 8.57
C ILE A 5 -6.60 10.04 7.30
N THR A 6 -6.18 11.15 6.72
CA THR A 6 -6.76 11.62 5.44
C THR A 6 -6.10 10.90 4.26
N ARG A 7 -6.80 10.82 3.12
CA ARG A 7 -6.20 10.33 1.87
C ARG A 7 -4.93 11.10 1.49
N THR A 8 -4.96 12.42 1.66
CA THR A 8 -3.81 13.30 1.40
C THR A 8 -2.63 12.91 2.28
N GLU A 9 -2.85 12.72 3.58
CA GLU A 9 -1.78 12.31 4.49
C GLU A 9 -1.18 10.95 4.08
N VAL A 10 -2.00 9.96 3.70
CA VAL A 10 -1.49 8.67 3.22
C VAL A 10 -0.55 8.83 2.02
N LEU A 11 -0.94 9.66 1.04
CA LEU A 11 -0.15 9.91 -0.16
C LEU A 11 1.13 10.69 0.15
N GLU A 12 1.07 11.67 1.06
CA GLU A 12 2.23 12.42 1.53
C GLU A 12 3.24 11.53 2.25
N ARG A 13 2.75 10.65 3.13
CA ARG A 13 3.57 9.63 3.80
C ARG A 13 4.24 8.72 2.79
N ALA A 14 3.47 8.18 1.85
CA ALA A 14 3.95 7.33 0.77
C ALA A 14 5.04 8.00 -0.09
N ALA A 15 4.92 9.31 -0.34
CA ALA A 15 5.88 10.08 -1.11
C ALA A 15 7.25 10.25 -0.41
N THR A 16 7.35 10.06 0.91
CA THR A 16 8.63 10.12 1.64
C THR A 16 9.46 8.84 1.55
N TRP A 17 8.86 7.74 1.12
CA TRP A 17 9.54 6.45 0.98
C TRP A 17 10.16 6.39 -0.42
N VAL A 18 11.41 6.83 -0.56
CA VAL A 18 12.08 6.99 -1.85
C VAL A 18 13.41 6.26 -1.82
N CYS A 19 13.71 5.51 -2.89
CA CYS A 19 14.97 4.78 -3.05
C CYS A 19 15.28 3.80 -1.91
N VAL A 20 14.28 3.27 -1.20
CA VAL A 20 14.47 2.30 -0.12
C VAL A 20 14.61 0.89 -0.72
N PRO A 21 15.73 0.18 -0.50
CA PRO A 21 15.91 -1.19 -0.97
C PRO A 21 14.88 -2.14 -0.37
N TYR A 22 14.44 -3.14 -1.12
CA TYR A 22 13.52 -4.15 -0.61
C TYR A 22 14.26 -5.15 0.29
N SER A 23 13.73 -5.40 1.49
CA SER A 23 14.15 -6.47 2.39
C SER A 23 13.06 -6.77 3.42
N GLN A 24 12.79 -8.06 3.62
CA GLN A 24 11.84 -8.54 4.65
C GLN A 24 12.42 -8.55 6.06
N ASN A 25 13.72 -8.26 6.21
CA ASN A 25 14.41 -8.29 7.50
C ASN A 25 15.03 -6.94 7.87
N ALA A 26 15.04 -5.97 6.95
CA ALA A 26 15.58 -4.64 7.21
C ALA A 26 14.46 -3.64 7.52
N PHE A 27 14.88 -2.55 8.15
CA PHE A 27 14.02 -1.44 8.55
C PHE A 27 14.54 -0.15 7.95
N HIS A 28 13.63 0.78 7.72
CA HIS A 28 13.93 2.14 7.28
C HIS A 28 13.19 3.13 8.17
N SER A 29 13.91 4.16 8.62
CA SER A 29 13.37 5.22 9.46
C SER A 29 13.22 6.50 8.64
N ASN A 30 12.06 7.14 8.75
CA ASN A 30 11.81 8.49 8.25
C ASN A 30 11.10 9.29 9.35
N ARG A 31 10.60 10.49 9.03
CA ARG A 31 9.88 11.36 9.99
C ARG A 31 8.61 10.74 10.58
N TYR A 32 8.13 9.62 10.04
CA TYR A 32 6.88 8.97 10.40
C TYR A 32 7.05 7.71 11.25
N GLY A 33 8.28 7.22 11.46
CA GLY A 33 8.56 6.03 12.25
C GLY A 33 9.58 5.10 11.59
N THR A 34 9.70 3.89 12.12
CA THR A 34 10.66 2.87 11.64
C THR A 34 9.94 1.62 11.16
N TYR A 35 9.80 1.47 9.84
CA TYR A 35 9.03 0.38 9.25
C TYR A 35 9.92 -0.61 8.49
N ARG A 36 9.40 -1.82 8.31
CA ARG A 36 10.06 -2.88 7.55
C ARG A 36 10.11 -2.49 6.07
N THR A 37 11.21 -2.82 5.40
CA THR A 37 11.44 -2.41 4.01
C THR A 37 10.85 -3.40 2.98
N ASP A 38 9.62 -3.85 3.20
CA ASP A 38 8.90 -4.69 2.24
C ASP A 38 7.55 -4.07 1.84
N CYS A 39 6.79 -4.75 0.99
CA CYS A 39 5.54 -4.22 0.44
C CYS A 39 4.55 -3.78 1.53
N SER A 40 4.35 -4.62 2.55
CA SER A 40 3.40 -4.36 3.62
C SER A 40 3.95 -3.41 4.70
N GLY A 41 5.26 -3.35 4.91
CA GLY A 41 5.90 -2.34 5.74
C GLY A 41 5.80 -0.94 5.14
N PHE A 42 6.02 -0.80 3.83
CA PHE A 42 5.79 0.46 3.09
C PHE A 42 4.32 0.93 3.23
N VAL A 43 3.34 0.05 3.01
CA VAL A 43 1.92 0.42 3.14
C VAL A 43 1.55 0.70 4.60
N SER A 44 2.13 -0.02 5.57
CA SER A 44 1.93 0.28 7.00
C SER A 44 2.42 1.69 7.36
N MET A 45 3.57 2.11 6.81
CA MET A 45 4.07 3.47 6.95
C MET A 45 3.14 4.50 6.31
N ALA A 46 2.69 4.23 5.07
CA ALA A 46 1.77 5.11 4.35
C ALA A 46 0.44 5.26 5.10
N PHE A 47 -0.08 4.20 5.70
CA PHE A 47 -1.31 4.22 6.49
C PHE A 47 -1.14 4.77 7.91
N GLY A 48 0.07 5.09 8.34
CA GLY A 48 0.33 5.56 9.71
C GLY A 48 0.01 4.50 10.77
N LEU A 49 0.08 3.22 10.42
CA LEU A 49 -0.11 2.13 11.36
C LEU A 49 1.06 2.06 12.36
N PRO A 50 0.86 1.51 13.57
CA PRO A 50 1.96 1.32 14.52
C PRO A 50 3.11 0.51 13.91
N ASP A 51 4.34 0.96 14.16
CA ASP A 51 5.56 0.36 13.65
C ASP A 51 6.13 -0.75 14.56
N VAL A 52 5.53 -0.98 15.73
CA VAL A 52 6.02 -1.90 16.76
C VAL A 52 5.34 -3.28 16.75
N PRO A 53 6.06 -4.37 17.11
CA PRO A 53 7.53 -4.53 17.13
C PRO A 53 8.09 -5.01 15.77
N ARG A 54 7.27 -5.13 14.73
CA ARG A 54 7.61 -5.79 13.45
C ARG A 54 7.84 -4.84 12.28
N GLY A 55 7.84 -3.53 12.50
CA GLY A 55 7.94 -2.51 11.45
C GLY A 55 6.66 -2.40 10.63
N GLY A 56 5.50 -2.53 11.26
CA GLY A 56 4.19 -2.54 10.61
C GLY A 56 3.58 -3.93 10.41
N LEU A 57 2.35 -3.94 9.89
CA LEU A 57 1.56 -5.14 9.60
C LEU A 57 2.13 -5.92 8.41
N ASN A 58 1.76 -7.20 8.32
CA ASN A 58 1.98 -7.99 7.11
C ASN A 58 0.76 -7.88 6.17
N THR A 59 0.87 -8.41 4.96
CA THR A 59 -0.17 -8.36 3.93
C THR A 59 -1.53 -8.95 4.36
N VAL A 60 -1.55 -9.98 5.21
CA VAL A 60 -2.79 -10.57 5.72
C VAL A 60 -3.41 -9.67 6.79
N ASP A 61 -2.60 -9.14 7.69
CA ASP A 61 -3.09 -8.24 8.74
C ASP A 61 -3.58 -6.90 8.16
N LEU A 62 -3.05 -6.46 7.02
CA LEU A 62 -3.56 -5.30 6.27
C LEU A 62 -5.01 -5.50 5.79
N VAL A 63 -5.40 -6.74 5.45
CA VAL A 63 -6.80 -7.07 5.11
C VAL A 63 -7.71 -6.90 6.33
N VAL A 64 -7.24 -7.24 7.54
CA VAL A 64 -8.04 -7.16 8.77
C VAL A 64 -8.36 -5.71 9.16
N VAL A 65 -7.46 -4.77 8.88
CA VAL A 65 -7.65 -3.33 9.16
C VAL A 65 -8.29 -2.55 8.02
N SER A 66 -8.70 -3.24 6.95
CA SER A 66 -9.26 -2.65 5.75
C SER A 66 -10.60 -3.28 5.37
N THR A 67 -11.41 -2.55 4.63
CA THR A 67 -12.69 -3.00 4.07
C THR A 67 -12.49 -3.32 2.59
N PRO A 68 -12.94 -4.49 2.09
CA PRO A 68 -12.91 -4.78 0.66
C PRO A 68 -13.82 -3.82 -0.11
N ILE A 69 -13.37 -3.34 -1.26
CA ILE A 69 -14.15 -2.46 -2.15
C ILE A 69 -14.16 -3.00 -3.58
N GLY A 70 -15.12 -2.55 -4.37
CA GLY A 70 -15.18 -2.82 -5.80
C GLY A 70 -14.15 -2.02 -6.59
N LYS A 71 -13.80 -2.51 -7.79
CA LYS A 71 -12.92 -1.80 -8.73
C LYS A 71 -13.37 -0.35 -8.97
N ASP A 72 -14.68 -0.15 -9.14
CA ASP A 72 -15.23 1.15 -9.50
C ASP A 72 -15.28 2.14 -8.33
N GLU A 73 -15.03 1.66 -7.12
CA GLU A 73 -14.96 2.45 -5.89
C GLU A 73 -13.53 2.88 -5.56
N LEU A 74 -12.52 2.42 -6.31
CA LEU A 74 -11.12 2.79 -6.08
C LEU A 74 -10.92 4.30 -6.12
N LEU A 75 -10.34 4.81 -5.04
CA LEU A 75 -9.97 6.19 -4.83
C LEU A 75 -8.48 6.27 -4.42
N PRO A 76 -7.82 7.43 -4.59
CA PRO A 76 -6.45 7.62 -4.13
C PRO A 76 -6.28 7.21 -2.66
N ALA A 77 -5.16 6.58 -2.33
CA ALA A 77 -4.83 5.99 -1.02
C ALA A 77 -5.50 4.63 -0.68
N ASP A 78 -6.33 4.09 -1.56
CA ASP A 78 -6.74 2.69 -1.47
C ASP A 78 -5.58 1.75 -1.87
N VAL A 79 -5.71 0.45 -1.62
CA VAL A 79 -4.67 -0.55 -1.93
C VAL A 79 -5.23 -1.73 -2.72
N LEU A 80 -4.38 -2.36 -3.53
CA LEU A 80 -4.65 -3.67 -4.10
C LEU A 80 -3.80 -4.70 -3.37
N ILE A 81 -4.45 -5.68 -2.73
CA ILE A 81 -3.79 -6.70 -1.89
C ILE A 81 -4.00 -8.08 -2.50
N ASP A 82 -2.91 -8.83 -2.70
CA ASP A 82 -2.94 -10.30 -2.80
C ASP A 82 -2.46 -10.91 -1.47
N PRO A 83 -3.39 -11.40 -0.62
CA PRO A 83 -3.04 -12.01 0.66
C PRO A 83 -2.74 -13.52 0.55
N VAL A 84 -2.81 -14.12 -0.64
CA VAL A 84 -2.71 -15.57 -0.82
C VAL A 84 -1.25 -16.05 -0.89
N GLY A 85 -0.98 -17.20 -0.27
CA GLY A 85 0.34 -17.83 -0.24
C GLY A 85 1.16 -17.43 0.98
N ASP A 86 2.47 -17.21 0.82
CA ASP A 86 3.42 -16.96 1.90
C ASP A 86 4.06 -15.56 1.81
N ARG A 87 5.01 -15.27 2.71
CA ARG A 87 5.69 -13.97 2.74
C ARG A 87 6.39 -13.62 1.42
N THR A 88 6.72 -14.58 0.56
CA THR A 88 7.40 -14.36 -0.73
C THR A 88 6.44 -14.21 -1.91
N SER A 89 5.20 -14.69 -1.79
CA SER A 89 4.19 -14.60 -2.86
C SER A 89 3.14 -13.52 -2.65
N ARG A 90 2.88 -13.14 -1.39
CA ARG A 90 1.92 -12.08 -1.04
C ARG A 90 2.44 -10.71 -1.42
N HIS A 91 1.55 -9.80 -1.78
CA HIS A 91 1.93 -8.45 -2.16
C HIS A 91 0.83 -7.42 -1.94
N VAL A 92 1.24 -6.15 -1.88
CA VAL A 92 0.33 -5.01 -1.80
C VAL A 92 0.89 -3.82 -2.57
N VAL A 93 -0.01 -3.10 -3.25
CA VAL A 93 0.29 -1.87 -3.99
C VAL A 93 -0.65 -0.76 -3.54
N LEU A 94 -0.12 0.44 -3.34
CA LEU A 94 -0.90 1.66 -3.09
C LEU A 94 -1.40 2.25 -4.41
N PHE A 95 -2.70 2.49 -4.51
CA PHE A 95 -3.33 3.13 -5.66
C PHE A 95 -3.28 4.66 -5.51
N GLU A 96 -2.66 5.35 -6.47
CA GLU A 96 -2.63 6.83 -6.50
C GLU A 96 -3.73 7.40 -7.40
N ALA A 97 -3.93 6.86 -8.60
CA ALA A 97 -4.97 7.30 -9.54
C ALA A 97 -5.14 6.33 -10.71
N TRP A 98 -6.30 6.35 -11.38
CA TRP A 98 -6.43 5.74 -12.70
C TRP A 98 -5.57 6.49 -13.73
N ALA A 99 -4.79 5.75 -14.50
CA ALA A 99 -3.89 6.31 -15.52
C ALA A 99 -4.57 6.46 -16.89
N ASN A 100 -5.78 5.91 -17.05
CA ASN A 100 -6.54 6.00 -18.29
C ASN A 100 -8.06 5.97 -18.03
N PRO A 101 -8.90 6.50 -18.95
CA PRO A 101 -10.34 6.57 -18.76
C PRO A 101 -11.03 5.20 -18.73
N TRP A 102 -10.43 4.17 -19.36
CA TRP A 102 -10.96 2.80 -19.37
C TRP A 102 -10.72 2.05 -18.06
N ARG A 103 -10.04 2.66 -17.08
CA ARG A 103 -9.69 2.04 -15.80
C ARG A 103 -9.00 0.68 -15.98
N THR A 104 -8.12 0.57 -16.97
CA THR A 104 -7.31 -0.64 -17.21
C THR A 104 -5.88 -0.49 -16.73
N HIS A 105 -5.43 0.75 -16.52
CA HIS A 105 -4.12 1.07 -15.98
C HIS A 105 -4.26 2.07 -14.85
N TYR A 106 -3.43 1.95 -13.82
CA TYR A 106 -3.39 2.88 -12.70
C TYR A 106 -1.95 3.25 -12.35
N LEU A 107 -1.79 4.41 -11.76
CA LEU A 107 -0.55 4.85 -11.15
C LEU A 107 -0.49 4.25 -9.75
N GLY A 108 0.48 3.38 -9.53
CA GLY A 108 0.69 2.71 -8.25
C GLY A 108 2.04 3.04 -7.64
N ARG A 109 2.12 2.87 -6.33
CA ARG A 109 3.38 2.88 -5.58
C ARG A 109 3.50 1.62 -4.76
N GLU A 110 4.69 1.03 -4.79
CA GLU A 110 4.96 -0.23 -4.12
C GLU A 110 6.42 -0.32 -3.69
N GLN A 111 6.71 -1.22 -2.76
CA GLN A 111 8.05 -1.69 -2.49
C GLN A 111 8.11 -3.17 -2.86
N CYS A 112 8.85 -3.51 -3.92
CA CYS A 112 8.89 -4.87 -4.43
C CYS A 112 10.33 -5.37 -4.63
N ALA A 113 10.49 -6.70 -4.57
CA ALA A 113 11.79 -7.34 -4.73
C ALA A 113 12.40 -7.01 -6.10
N GLY A 114 13.69 -6.69 -6.12
CA GLY A 114 14.43 -6.33 -7.33
C GLY A 114 14.34 -4.85 -7.74
N LEU A 115 13.27 -4.14 -7.40
CA LEU A 115 13.11 -2.71 -7.73
C LEU A 115 13.26 -1.78 -6.52
N GLY A 116 13.03 -2.28 -5.30
CA GLY A 116 12.93 -1.41 -4.13
C GLY A 116 11.63 -0.60 -4.17
N THR A 117 11.66 0.64 -3.67
CA THR A 117 10.49 1.52 -3.78
C THR A 117 10.36 2.11 -5.18
N VAL A 118 9.21 1.87 -5.81
CA VAL A 118 8.93 2.31 -7.17
C VAL A 118 7.52 2.89 -7.26
N ARG A 119 7.39 3.92 -8.09
CA ARG A 119 6.12 4.47 -8.55
C ARG A 119 6.02 4.22 -10.05
N ARG A 120 5.00 3.49 -10.50
CA ARG A 120 4.87 3.10 -11.91
C ARG A 120 3.42 2.95 -12.33
N THR A 121 3.18 3.01 -13.64
CA THR A 121 1.89 2.65 -14.22
C THR A 121 1.80 1.12 -14.29
N LEU A 122 0.71 0.57 -13.74
CA LEU A 122 0.44 -0.86 -13.64
C LEU A 122 -0.83 -1.20 -14.41
N VAL A 123 -0.88 -2.39 -15.01
CA VAL A 123 -2.12 -2.96 -15.57
C VAL A 123 -2.96 -3.52 -14.43
N TYR A 124 -4.24 -3.15 -14.35
CA TYR A 124 -5.13 -3.66 -13.30
C TYR A 124 -5.36 -5.18 -13.41
N PRO A 125 -5.40 -5.94 -12.30
CA PRO A 125 -5.20 -5.47 -10.92
C PRO A 125 -3.71 -5.32 -10.56
N TYR A 126 -2.84 -6.15 -11.13
CA TYR A 126 -1.40 -6.00 -11.02
C TYR A 126 -0.72 -6.71 -12.20
N ASP A 127 -0.07 -5.94 -13.08
CA ASP A 127 0.62 -6.38 -14.31
C ASP A 127 -0.20 -7.40 -15.16
N GLY A 128 -1.54 -7.25 -15.18
CA GLY A 128 -2.45 -8.06 -15.99
C GLY A 128 -2.73 -9.48 -15.46
N GLY A 129 -2.15 -9.84 -14.31
CA GLY A 129 -2.36 -11.13 -13.65
C GLY A 129 -3.45 -11.08 -12.57
N PRO A 130 -4.58 -11.82 -12.69
CA PRO A 130 -5.69 -11.74 -11.74
C PRO A 130 -5.49 -12.56 -10.46
N ARG A 131 -4.29 -13.09 -10.17
CA ARG A 131 -4.13 -14.00 -9.02
C ARG A 131 -4.21 -13.19 -7.72
N GLY A 132 -5.34 -13.32 -7.02
CA GLY A 132 -5.53 -12.92 -5.63
C GLY A 132 -5.76 -11.43 -5.34
N TYR A 133 -5.28 -10.51 -6.19
CA TYR A 133 -5.41 -9.08 -5.95
C TYR A 133 -6.87 -8.60 -5.88
N ARG A 134 -7.22 -7.97 -4.76
CA ARG A 134 -8.51 -7.30 -4.55
C ARG A 134 -8.30 -5.89 -4.02
N PRO A 135 -9.17 -4.93 -4.39
CA PRO A 135 -9.15 -3.58 -3.81
C PRO A 135 -9.59 -3.58 -2.35
N TYR A 136 -8.90 -2.79 -1.51
CA TYR A 136 -9.25 -2.55 -0.11
C TYR A 136 -9.07 -1.08 0.25
N ARG A 137 -9.89 -0.61 1.20
CA ARG A 137 -9.83 0.72 1.80
C ARG A 137 -9.55 0.61 3.30
N LEU A 138 -8.56 1.34 3.79
CA LEU A 138 -8.25 1.40 5.23
C LEU A 138 -9.48 1.88 6.03
N ASN A 139 -9.84 1.19 7.12
CA ASN A 139 -11.11 1.43 7.82
C ASN A 139 -11.28 2.83 8.41
N HIS A 140 -10.18 3.54 8.67
CA HIS A 140 -10.17 4.87 9.29
C HIS A 140 -9.58 5.93 8.37
N VAL A 141 -9.52 5.66 7.05
CA VAL A 141 -9.22 6.71 6.08
C VAL A 141 -10.43 7.62 5.93
N THR A 142 -10.19 8.92 5.93
CA THR A 142 -11.20 9.95 5.73
C THR A 142 -10.91 10.73 4.46
N GLU A 143 -11.96 11.35 3.91
CA GLU A 143 -11.80 12.31 2.82
C GLU A 143 -10.97 13.51 3.29
N PRO A 144 -10.35 14.29 2.37
CA PRO A 144 -9.57 15.45 2.77
C PRO A 144 -10.41 16.43 3.58
N ASP A 145 -9.83 16.97 4.65
CA ASP A 145 -10.31 18.21 5.24
C ASP A 145 -10.07 19.32 4.19
N PHE A 146 -11.13 19.85 3.59
CA PHE A 146 -11.10 21.00 2.67
C PHE A 146 -11.43 22.29 3.42
#